data_AF-A0A2I0IUY9-F1
#
_entry.id   AF-A0A2I0IUY9-F1
#
_cell.length_a   1.000
_cell.length_b   1.000
_cell.length_c   1.000
_cell.angle_alpha   90.00
_cell.angle_beta   90.00
_cell.angle_gamma   90.00
#
_symmetry.space_group_name_H-M   'P 1'
#
loop_
_entity.id
_entity.type
_entity.pdbx_description
1 polymer ?
#
loop_
_entity_poly.entity_id
_entity_poly.type
_entity_poly.pdbx_seq_one_letter_code
_entity_poly.pdbx_strand_id
1 'polypeptide(L)' 'DDGAFAIAQALKTNEDVAVSALNLASNLFTKFGQSALTDARDHVYEMSEKEISIFF' A
#
# COMPACT_ATOMS: atom_id res chain seq x y z
N ASP A 1 -1.71 -13.54 -2.25
CA ASP A 1 -1.23 -12.19 -2.60
C ASP A 1 -2.26 -11.33 -3.31
N ASP A 2 -3.30 -11.90 -3.93
CA ASP A 2 -4.36 -11.15 -4.61
C ASP A 2 -4.99 -10.04 -3.75
N GLY A 3 -5.20 -10.28 -2.46
CA GLY A 3 -5.66 -9.24 -1.53
C GLY A 3 -4.67 -8.08 -1.37
N ALA A 4 -3.37 -8.36 -1.33
CA ALA A 4 -2.33 -7.34 -1.31
C ALA A 4 -2.31 -6.53 -2.62
N PHE A 5 -2.50 -7.20 -3.77
CA PHE A 5 -2.64 -6.51 -5.07
C PHE A 5 -3.88 -5.61 -5.11
N ALA A 6 -5.02 -6.06 -4.59
CA ALA A 6 -6.23 -5.26 -4.53
C ALA A 6 -6.05 -4.01 -3.66
N ILE A 7 -5.43 -4.17 -2.48
CA ILE A 7 -5.10 -3.05 -1.60
C ILE A 7 -4.10 -2.10 -2.27
N ALA A 8 -3.07 -2.62 -2.93
CA ALA A 8 -2.09 -1.82 -3.67
C ALA A 8 -2.77 -0.96 -4.75
N GLN A 9 -3.67 -1.53 -5.55
CA GLN A 9 -4.44 -0.78 -6.54
C GLN A 9 -5.34 0.28 -5.88
N ALA A 10 -6.05 -0.09 -4.80
CA ALA A 10 -6.88 0.85 -4.06
C ALA A 10 -6.07 2.03 -3.50
N LEU A 11 -4.84 1.78 -3.04
CA LEU A 11 -3.93 2.81 -2.55
C LEU A 11 -3.55 3.78 -3.66
N LYS A 12 -3.19 3.27 -4.85
CA LYS A 12 -2.82 4.09 -6.02
C LYS A 12 -3.99 4.95 -6.52
N THR A 13 -5.23 4.47 -6.40
CA THR A 13 -6.43 5.22 -6.81
C THR A 13 -6.98 6.18 -5.74
N ASN A 14 -6.38 6.23 -4.55
CA ASN A 14 -6.80 7.13 -3.48
C ASN A 14 -6.18 8.52 -3.69
N GLU A 15 -6.75 9.31 -4.62
CA GLU A 15 -6.20 10.61 -5.05
C GLU A 15 -5.99 11.61 -3.90
N ASP A 16 -6.89 11.64 -2.92
CA ASP A 16 -6.78 12.55 -1.77
C ASP A 16 -5.72 12.11 -0.76
N VAL A 17 -5.27 10.86 -0.84
CA VAL A 17 -4.34 10.22 0.10
C VAL A 17 -4.82 10.45 1.54
N ALA A 18 -6.10 10.15 1.78
CA ALA A 18 -6.72 10.31 3.10
C ALA A 18 -6.14 9.34 4.14
N VAL A 19 -5.50 8.26 3.68
CA VAL A 19 -4.90 7.23 4.53
C VAL A 19 -3.43 7.56 4.73
N SER A 20 -3.02 7.78 5.98
CA SER A 20 -1.62 8.00 6.36
C SER A 20 -0.94 6.76 6.94
N ALA A 21 -1.72 5.79 7.43
CA ALA A 21 -1.20 4.56 8.00
C ALA A 21 -2.14 3.38 7.75
N LEU A 22 -1.56 2.21 7.45
CA LEU A 22 -2.28 0.96 7.22
C LEU A 22 -1.59 -0.18 7.97
N ASN A 23 -2.29 -0.77 8.94
CA ASN A 23 -1.78 -1.93 9.68
C ASN A 23 -2.33 -3.22 9.06
N LEU A 24 -1.44 -4.01 8.48
CA LEU A 24 -1.72 -5.29 7.88
C LEU A 24 -0.91 -6.44 8.52
N ALA A 25 -0.38 -6.25 9.73
CA ALA A 25 0.55 -7.17 10.39
C ALA A 25 -0.01 -8.56 10.75
N SER A 26 -1.32 -8.75 10.64
CA SER A 26 -1.98 -10.04 10.89
C SER A 26 -2.59 -10.62 9.61
N ASN A 27 -1.81 -10.61 8.52
CA ASN A 27 -2.19 -11.19 7.24
C ASN A 27 -1.15 -12.20 6.75
N LEU A 28 -1.57 -13.12 5.88
CA LEU A 28 -0.68 -14.10 5.24
C LEU A 28 -0.23 -13.62 3.86
N PHE A 29 0.56 -12.55 3.80
CA PHE A 29 1.19 -12.11 2.56
C PHE A 29 2.49 -12.86 2.32
N THR A 30 2.74 -13.25 1.07
CA THR A 30 4.08 -13.65 0.66
C THR A 30 4.93 -12.41 0.37
N LYS A 31 6.21 -12.61 0.04
CA LYS A 31 7.08 -11.52 -0.43
C LYS A 31 6.49 -10.78 -1.63
N PHE A 32 5.74 -11.45 -2.52
CA PHE A 32 5.12 -10.80 -3.66
C PHE A 32 4.04 -9.79 -3.22
N GLY A 33 3.20 -10.15 -2.25
CA GLY A 33 2.19 -9.25 -1.71
C GLY A 33 2.81 -8.04 -0.99
N GLN A 34 3.84 -8.27 -0.18
CA GLN A 34 4.56 -7.16 0.49
C GLN A 34 5.23 -6.23 -0.52
N SER A 35 5.86 -6.76 -1.57
CA SER A 35 6.45 -5.95 -2.64
C SER A 35 5.40 -5.12 -3.38
N ALA A 36 4.23 -5.68 -3.68
CA ALA A 36 3.14 -4.95 -4.34
C ALA A 36 2.64 -3.77 -3.50
N LEU A 37 2.52 -3.95 -2.18
CA LEU A 37 2.11 -2.91 -1.25
C LEU A 37 3.17 -1.83 -1.08
N THR A 38 4.45 -2.22 -1.07
CA THR A 38 5.59 -1.30 -1.02
C THR A 38 5.66 -0.45 -2.29
N ASP A 39 5.53 -1.08 -3.47
CA ASP A 39 5.48 -0.38 -4.76
C ASP A 39 4.30 0.61 -4.84
N ALA A 40 3.13 0.24 -4.30
CA ALA A 40 2.00 1.14 -4.24
C ALA A 40 2.23 2.35 -3.34
N ARG A 41 2.83 2.14 -2.16
CA ARG A 41 3.21 3.23 -1.26
C ARG A 41 4.17 4.20 -1.96
N ASP A 42 5.21 3.67 -2.59
CA ASP A 42 6.24 4.48 -3.23
C ASP A 42 5.64 5.28 -4.41
N HIS A 43 4.75 4.66 -5.19
CA HIS A 43 4.00 5.35 -6.25
C HIS A 43 3.12 6.50 -5.71
N VAL A 44 2.39 6.27 -4.62
CA VAL A 44 1.57 7.33 -4.01
C VAL A 44 2.44 8.47 -3.50
N TYR A 45 3.58 8.15 -2.89
CA TYR A 45 4.54 9.17 -2.46
C TYR A 45 5.07 9.99 -3.64
N GLU A 46 5.45 9.35 -4.75
CA GLU A 46 5.91 10.07 -5.95
C GLU A 46 4.84 10.97 -6.57
N MET A 47 3.56 10.59 -6.50
CA MET A 47 2.46 11.36 -7.09
C MET A 47 1.91 12.46 -6.20
N SER A 48 1.99 12.30 -4.88
CA SER A 48 1.30 13.18 -3.92
C SER A 48 2.22 13.83 -2.89
N GLU A 49 3.50 13.43 -2.84
CA GLU A 49 4.49 13.80 -1.81
C GLU A 49 4.05 13.47 -0.37
N LYS A 50 3.03 12.62 -0.21
CA LYS A 50 2.52 12.18 1.09
C LYS A 50 2.99 10.77 1.39
N GLU A 51 3.57 10.59 2.57
CA GLU A 51 4.05 9.29 3.03
C GLU A 51 2.90 8.47 3.65
N ILE A 52 2.83 7.18 3.27
CA ILE A 52 1.91 6.20 3.87
C ILE A 52 2.73 5.15 4.63
N SER A 53 2.48 5.01 5.93
CA SER A 53 3.09 3.96 6.73
C SER A 53 2.33 2.64 6.57
N ILE A 54 2.95 1.61 6.00
CA ILE A 54 2.36 0.26 5.91
C ILE A 54 3.11 -0.70 6.82
N PHE A 55 2.38 -1.38 7.71
CA PHE A 55 2.92 -2.39 8.63
C PHE A 55 2.49 -3.78 8.18
N PHE A 56 3.43 -4.70 8.05
CA PHE A 56 3.21 -6.10 7.65
C PHE A 56 3.68 -7.07 8.73
#